data_AF-A0A933CK62-F1
#
_entry.id   AF-A0A933CK62-F1
#
_cell.length_a   1.000
_cell.length_b   1.000
_cell.length_c   1.000
_cell.angle_alpha   90.00
_cell.angle_beta   90.00
_cell.angle_gamma   90.00
#
_symmetry.space_group_name_H-M   'P 1'
#
loop_
_entity.id
_entity.type
_entity.pdbx_description
1 polymer ?
#
loop_
_entity_poly.entity_id
_entity_poly.type
_entity_poly.pdbx_seq_one_letter_code
_entity_poly.pdbx_strand_id
1 'polypeptide(L)'
;MSEVVAVIPRVRVMSELVEPFTVRSRLTQEDYTVRFSHLWSAIATRHSDTLDCKFLVNGRGVVVALAHPGVVEFREGAGRSLSDAEAAQIAAAYLRDCLEADRDTDRTTLAVSAEEVLRLAEKLGLLR
;
A
#
# COMPACT_ATOMS: atom_id res chain seq x y z
N MET A 1 36.80 -23.49 -8.54
CA MET A 1 35.95 -22.29 -8.47
C MET A 1 34.55 -22.71 -8.89
N SER A 2 33.66 -22.94 -7.92
CA SER A 2 32.28 -23.32 -8.20
C SER A 2 31.47 -22.07 -8.53
N GLU A 3 30.85 -22.07 -9.69
CA GLU A 3 29.99 -20.99 -10.18
C GLU A 3 28.71 -20.97 -9.34
N VAL A 4 28.51 -19.90 -8.58
CA VAL A 4 27.26 -19.67 -7.85
C VAL A 4 26.24 -19.17 -8.86
N VAL A 5 25.42 -20.08 -9.39
CA VAL A 5 24.28 -19.74 -10.22
C VAL A 5 23.29 -18.99 -9.34
N ALA A 6 23.19 -17.67 -9.53
CA ALA A 6 22.18 -16.85 -8.87
C ALA A 6 20.79 -17.34 -9.34
N VAL A 7 20.09 -18.05 -8.46
CA VAL A 7 18.69 -18.41 -8.68
C VAL A 7 17.89 -17.13 -8.68
N ILE A 8 17.41 -16.69 -9.85
CA ILE A 8 16.49 -15.56 -9.95
C ILE A 8 15.16 -16.02 -9.32
N PRO A 9 14.74 -15.45 -8.18
CA PRO A 9 13.48 -15.83 -7.56
C PRO A 9 12.33 -15.52 -8.52
N ARG A 10 11.28 -16.34 -8.46
CA ARG A 10 10.07 -16.16 -9.29
C ARG A 10 9.51 -14.75 -9.04
N VAL A 11 9.63 -13.88 -10.03
CA VAL A 11 9.07 -12.53 -10.00
C VAL A 11 7.55 -12.65 -9.92
N ARG A 12 6.94 -12.14 -8.84
CA ARG A 12 5.49 -11.91 -8.79
C ARG A 12 5.16 -10.77 -9.74
N VAL A 13 4.07 -10.91 -10.47
CA VAL A 13 3.55 -9.78 -11.26
C VAL A 13 3.12 -8.71 -10.27
N MET A 14 3.34 -7.43 -10.59
CA MET A 14 3.05 -6.33 -9.64
C MET A 14 1.61 -6.37 -9.10
N SER A 15 0.63 -6.79 -9.91
CA SER A 15 -0.77 -6.99 -9.50
C SER A 15 -0.97 -8.05 -8.40
N GLU A 16 0.01 -8.92 -8.15
CA GLU A 16 -0.01 -10.01 -7.17
C GLU A 16 0.65 -9.61 -5.83
N LEU A 17 1.09 -8.35 -5.66
CA LEU A 17 1.67 -7.88 -4.39
C LEU A 17 0.64 -7.84 -3.26
N VAL A 18 -0.64 -7.71 -3.60
CA VAL A 18 -1.76 -7.75 -2.66
C VAL A 18 -2.84 -8.65 -3.25
N GLU A 19 -3.23 -9.68 -2.51
CA GLU A 19 -4.34 -10.54 -2.90
C GLU A 19 -5.65 -9.73 -2.96
N PRO A 20 -6.51 -9.95 -3.98
CA PRO A 20 -7.82 -9.33 -4.05
C PRO A 20 -8.63 -9.56 -2.76
N PHE A 21 -9.38 -8.55 -2.32
CA PHE A 21 -10.18 -8.65 -1.11
C PHE A 21 -11.50 -7.91 -1.24
N THR A 22 -12.46 -8.30 -0.41
CA THR A 22 -13.75 -7.62 -0.26
C THR A 22 -13.82 -6.95 1.10
N VAL A 23 -14.44 -5.76 1.16
CA VAL A 23 -14.70 -5.01 2.39
C VAL A 23 -16.16 -4.62 2.40
N ARG A 24 -16.85 -4.88 3.50
CA ARG A 24 -18.22 -4.41 3.73
C ARG A 24 -18.18 -3.12 4.51
N SER A 25 -18.85 -2.09 4.01
CA SER A 25 -19.08 -0.84 4.72
C SER A 25 -19.90 -1.09 6.00
N ARG A 26 -19.53 -0.42 7.10
CA ARG A 26 -20.31 -0.47 8.35
C ARG A 26 -21.55 0.42 8.29
N LEU A 27 -21.50 1.55 7.59
CA LEU A 27 -22.60 2.52 7.53
C LEU A 27 -23.62 2.19 6.44
N THR A 28 -23.16 2.01 5.20
CA THR A 28 -24.02 1.82 4.02
C THR A 28 -24.35 0.36 3.74
N GLN A 29 -23.59 -0.58 4.34
CA GLN A 29 -23.71 -2.02 4.12
C GLN A 29 -23.37 -2.45 2.67
N GLU A 30 -22.75 -1.58 1.88
CA GLU A 30 -22.23 -1.88 0.55
C GLU A 30 -20.98 -2.77 0.62
N ASP A 31 -20.85 -3.72 -0.30
CA ASP A 31 -19.66 -4.55 -0.44
C ASP A 31 -18.74 -3.99 -1.55
N TYR A 32 -17.49 -3.70 -1.20
CA TYR A 32 -16.45 -3.23 -2.10
C TYR A 32 -15.49 -4.36 -2.48
N THR A 33 -15.35 -4.64 -3.76
CA THR A 33 -14.31 -5.52 -4.30
C THR A 33 -13.07 -4.70 -4.66
N VAL A 34 -11.93 -5.05 -4.07
CA VAL A 34 -10.67 -4.32 -4.21
C VAL A 34 -9.62 -5.19 -4.88
N ARG A 35 -8.95 -4.65 -5.90
CA ARG A 35 -7.78 -5.26 -6.52
C ARG A 35 -6.63 -4.28 -6.59
N PHE A 36 -5.43 -4.75 -6.28
CA PHE A 36 -4.22 -3.96 -6.50
C PHE A 36 -3.89 -3.86 -7.99
N SER A 37 -3.40 -2.70 -8.39
CA SER A 37 -2.99 -2.43 -9.76
C SER A 37 -1.47 -2.31 -9.80
N HIS A 38 -0.93 -1.21 -9.30
CA HIS A 38 0.49 -0.86 -9.42
C HIS A 38 0.94 0.10 -8.31
N LEU A 39 2.26 0.20 -8.09
CA LEU A 39 2.91 1.16 -7.20
C LEU A 39 3.91 2.02 -8.00
N TRP A 40 4.05 3.30 -7.65
CA TRP A 40 5.09 4.19 -8.20
C TRP A 40 5.46 5.31 -7.23
N SER A 41 6.60 5.97 -7.45
CA SER A 41 6.95 7.21 -6.74
C SER A 41 6.26 8.42 -7.37
N ALA A 42 5.54 9.20 -6.57
CA ALA A 42 4.76 10.34 -7.04
C ALA A 42 5.59 11.58 -7.40
N ILE A 43 6.88 11.61 -7.04
CA ILE A 43 7.76 12.76 -7.28
C ILE A 43 7.86 13.08 -8.77
N ALA A 44 7.88 12.04 -9.62
CA ALA A 44 8.00 12.18 -11.06
C ALA A 44 6.67 12.53 -11.76
N THR A 45 5.53 12.18 -11.16
CA THR A 45 4.21 12.31 -11.82
C THR A 45 3.43 13.55 -11.38
N ARG A 46 3.59 13.99 -10.13
CA ARG A 46 2.90 15.18 -9.61
C ARG A 46 3.73 15.99 -8.61
N HIS A 47 5.05 15.81 -8.56
CA HIS A 47 5.94 16.49 -7.61
C HIS A 47 5.52 16.32 -6.14
N SER A 48 5.04 15.12 -5.79
CA SER A 48 4.62 14.77 -4.44
C SER A 48 5.64 13.84 -3.79
N ASP A 49 5.96 14.07 -2.53
CA ASP A 49 6.86 13.23 -1.74
C ASP A 49 6.13 12.03 -1.14
N THR A 50 5.62 11.15 -2.03
CA THR A 50 4.84 9.96 -1.65
C THR A 50 5.20 8.75 -2.49
N LEU A 51 5.04 7.56 -1.89
CA LEU A 51 4.89 6.30 -2.62
C LEU A 51 3.41 6.04 -2.82
N ASP A 52 2.99 5.95 -4.09
CA ASP A 52 1.59 5.80 -4.46
C ASP A 52 1.27 4.35 -4.79
N CYS A 53 0.19 3.84 -4.22
CA CYS A 53 -0.37 2.52 -4.50
C CYS A 53 -1.76 2.69 -5.12
N LYS A 54 -1.95 2.19 -6.35
CA LYS A 54 -3.26 2.24 -7.02
C LYS A 54 -4.03 0.95 -6.85
N PHE A 55 -5.30 1.10 -6.51
CA PHE A 55 -6.29 0.05 -6.41
C PHE A 55 -7.46 0.31 -7.36
N LEU A 56 -8.16 -0.76 -7.72
CA LEU A 56 -9.45 -0.73 -8.37
C LEU A 56 -10.49 -1.16 -7.34
N VAL A 57 -11.33 -0.21 -6.90
CA VAL A 57 -12.44 -0.42 -5.97
C VAL A 57 -13.72 -0.45 -6.79
N ASN A 58 -14.36 -1.61 -6.93
CA ASN A 58 -15.49 -1.83 -7.84
C ASN A 58 -15.20 -1.34 -9.27
N GLY A 59 -13.94 -1.46 -9.71
CA GLY A 59 -13.46 -0.98 -11.02
C GLY A 59 -13.06 0.49 -11.07
N ARG A 60 -13.38 1.31 -10.06
CA ARG A 60 -12.96 2.71 -9.95
C ARG A 60 -11.53 2.81 -9.42
N GLY A 61 -10.70 3.64 -10.05
CA GLY A 61 -9.32 3.86 -9.63
C GLY A 61 -9.23 4.72 -8.37
N VAL A 62 -8.58 4.18 -7.33
CA VAL A 62 -8.25 4.90 -6.09
C VAL A 62 -6.75 4.78 -5.83
N VAL A 63 -6.11 5.90 -5.52
CA VAL A 63 -4.69 5.96 -5.18
C VAL A 63 -4.56 6.17 -3.68
N VAL A 64 -3.73 5.36 -3.02
CA VAL A 64 -3.33 5.55 -1.63
C VAL A 64 -1.89 6.07 -1.64
N ALA A 65 -1.71 7.32 -1.21
CA ALA A 65 -0.43 8.03 -1.28
C ALA A 65 0.25 8.01 0.09
N LEU A 66 1.23 7.12 0.26
CA LEU A 66 2.01 6.96 1.47
C LEU A 66 3.08 8.05 1.56
N ALA A 67 3.04 8.87 2.61
CA ALA A 67 4.07 9.88 2.86
C ALA A 67 5.47 9.25 2.90
N HIS A 68 6.38 9.74 2.06
CA HIS A 68 7.75 9.24 2.02
C HIS A 68 8.50 9.38 3.36
N PRO A 69 8.27 10.44 4.18
CA PRO A 69 8.84 10.51 5.52
C PRO A 69 8.54 9.28 6.39
N GLY A 70 7.33 8.71 6.33
CA GLY A 70 6.99 7.49 7.08
C GLY A 70 7.76 6.25 6.62
N VAL A 71 8.17 6.20 5.35
CA VAL A 71 9.03 5.14 4.80
C VAL A 71 10.47 5.29 5.29
N VAL A 72 10.95 6.54 5.40
CA VAL A 72 12.28 6.84 5.96
C VAL A 72 12.32 6.47 7.45
N GLU A 73 11.32 6.88 8.23
CA GLU A 73 11.21 6.54 9.66
C GLU A 73 11.07 5.03 9.87
N PHE A 74 10.30 4.33 9.02
CA PHE A 74 10.24 2.87 9.04
C PHE A 74 11.63 2.25 8.89
N ARG A 75 12.43 2.75 7.94
CA ARG A 75 13.78 2.23 7.69
C ARG A 75 14.69 2.41 8.89
N GLU A 76 14.60 3.55 9.55
CA GLU A 76 15.38 3.87 10.75
C GLU A 76 14.97 2.97 11.93
N GLY A 77 13.67 2.75 12.14
CA GLY A 77 13.17 1.88 13.20
C GLY A 77 13.40 0.38 12.94
N ALA A 78 13.19 -0.09 11.70
CA ALA A 78 13.31 -1.51 11.34
C ALA A 78 14.75 -1.96 11.02
N GLY A 79 15.67 -1.02 10.78
CA GLY A 79 17.03 -1.32 10.32
C GLY A 79 17.10 -1.90 8.90
N ARG A 80 16.02 -1.79 8.11
CA ARG A 80 15.91 -2.28 6.73
C ARG A 80 14.95 -1.42 5.91
N SER A 81 15.09 -1.44 4.59
CA SER A 81 14.13 -0.78 3.71
C SER A 81 12.75 -1.46 3.74
N LEU A 82 11.71 -0.65 3.53
CA LEU A 82 10.36 -1.14 3.24
C LEU A 82 10.34 -1.66 1.80
N SER A 83 9.88 -2.91 1.60
CA SER A 83 9.73 -3.47 0.26
C SER A 83 8.44 -3.00 -0.40
N ASP A 84 8.37 -3.05 -1.74
CA ASP A 84 7.16 -2.70 -2.49
C ASP A 84 5.94 -3.53 -2.07
N ALA A 85 6.16 -4.82 -1.75
CA ALA A 85 5.10 -5.70 -1.26
C ALA A 85 4.54 -5.23 0.09
N GLU A 86 5.41 -4.78 0.99
CA GLU A 86 5.01 -4.27 2.31
C GLU A 86 4.34 -2.89 2.20
N ALA A 87 4.86 -2.01 1.34
CA ALA A 87 4.22 -0.72 1.05
C ALA A 87 2.81 -0.92 0.47
N ALA A 88 2.64 -1.87 -0.46
CA ALA A 88 1.33 -2.20 -1.03
C ALA A 88 0.38 -2.78 0.04
N GLN A 89 0.89 -3.59 0.98
CA GLN A 89 0.09 -4.12 2.10
C GLN A 89 -0.33 -3.03 3.09
N ILE A 90 0.56 -2.09 3.45
CA ILE A 90 0.23 -0.93 4.28
C ILE A 90 -0.87 -0.10 3.61
N ALA A 91 -0.73 0.18 2.31
CA ALA A 91 -1.72 0.91 1.55
C ALA A 91 -3.08 0.18 1.48
N ALA A 92 -3.06 -1.15 1.31
CA ALA A 92 -4.26 -1.98 1.31
C ALA A 92 -4.96 -1.98 2.68
N ALA A 93 -4.20 -2.02 3.77
CA ALA A 93 -4.72 -1.94 5.13
C ALA A 93 -5.37 -0.57 5.41
N TYR A 94 -4.75 0.52 4.96
CA TYR A 94 -5.34 1.86 5.05
C TYR A 94 -6.65 1.95 4.26
N LEU A 95 -6.64 1.49 3.00
CA LEU A 95 -7.83 1.50 2.15
C LEU A 95 -8.97 0.67 2.74
N ARG A 96 -8.66 -0.50 3.29
CA ARG A 96 -9.64 -1.33 4.01
C ARG A 96 -10.27 -0.57 5.18
N ASP A 97 -9.45 0.04 6.04
CA ASP A 97 -9.94 0.81 7.19
C ASP A 97 -10.80 2.00 6.73
N CYS A 98 -10.51 2.63 5.57
CA CYS A 98 -11.33 3.69 4.99
C CYS A 98 -12.68 3.22 4.44
N LEU A 99 -12.68 2.15 3.63
CA LEU A 99 -13.90 1.59 3.05
C LEU A 99 -14.83 1.01 4.12
N GLU A 100 -14.27 0.35 5.13
CA GLU A 100 -15.06 -0.22 6.23
C GLU A 100 -15.71 0.87 7.10
N ALA A 101 -15.04 2.02 7.27
CA ALA A 101 -15.52 3.13 8.07
C ALA A 101 -16.30 4.19 7.27
N ASP A 102 -16.53 3.96 5.97
CA ASP A 102 -17.17 4.92 5.05
C ASP A 102 -16.51 6.32 5.08
N ARG A 103 -15.19 6.36 5.32
CA ARG A 103 -14.43 7.61 5.21
C ARG A 103 -14.41 8.02 3.75
N ASP A 104 -14.59 9.32 3.47
CA ASP A 104 -14.69 9.89 2.12
C ASP A 104 -13.66 9.28 1.14
N THR A 105 -14.11 8.25 0.42
CA THR A 105 -13.40 7.58 -0.67
C THR A 105 -13.86 8.08 -2.03
N ASP A 106 -14.67 9.14 -2.08
CA ASP A 106 -15.02 9.78 -3.36
C ASP A 106 -13.83 10.49 -3.98
N ARG A 107 -12.76 10.69 -3.20
CA ARG A 107 -11.46 11.16 -3.67
C ARG A 107 -10.74 10.10 -4.48
N THR A 108 -10.20 10.53 -5.61
CA THR A 108 -9.30 9.71 -6.45
C THR A 108 -7.98 9.37 -5.73
N THR A 109 -7.55 10.20 -4.78
CA THR A 109 -6.32 10.02 -4.03
C THR A 109 -6.56 10.21 -2.53
N LEU A 110 -6.19 9.20 -1.74
CA LEU A 110 -6.22 9.19 -0.29
C LEU A 110 -4.80 9.41 0.23
N ALA A 111 -4.58 10.53 0.93
CA ALA A 111 -3.30 10.81 1.56
C ALA A 111 -3.15 10.03 2.87
N VAL A 112 -1.96 9.47 3.10
CA VAL A 112 -1.60 8.76 4.33
C VAL A 112 -0.42 9.50 4.95
N SER A 113 -0.58 9.91 6.22
CA SER A 113 0.49 10.59 6.96
C SER A 113 1.63 9.63 7.31
N ALA A 114 2.79 10.18 7.66
CA ALA A 114 3.92 9.37 8.14
C ALA A 114 3.55 8.54 9.39
N GLU A 115 2.86 9.16 10.34
CA GLU A 115 2.35 8.50 11.55
C GLU A 115 1.46 7.30 11.20
N GLU A 116 0.54 7.47 10.25
CA GLU A 116 -0.39 6.42 9.86
C GLU A 116 0.31 5.27 9.10
N VAL A 117 1.34 5.58 8.30
CA VAL A 117 2.22 4.55 7.69
C VAL A 117 2.86 3.70 8.77
N LEU A 118 3.45 4.30 9.81
CA LEU A 118 4.12 3.59 10.89
C LEU A 118 3.13 2.79 11.74
N ARG A 119 1.98 3.38 12.11
CA ARG A 119 0.92 2.70 12.85
C ARG A 119 0.43 1.44 12.13
N LEU A 120 0.25 1.52 10.81
CA LEU A 120 -0.16 0.37 10.00
C LEU A 120 0.97 -0.65 9.84
N ALA A 121 2.21 -0.21 9.68
CA ALA A 121 3.36 -1.10 9.65
C ALA A 121 3.49 -1.91 10.96
N GLU A 122 3.28 -1.28 12.11
CA GLU A 122 3.22 -1.97 13.41
C GLU A 122 2.02 -2.94 13.50
N LYS A 123 0.82 -2.50 13.11
CA LYS A 123 -0.39 -3.36 13.04
C LYS A 123 -0.17 -4.62 12.18
N LEU A 124 0.65 -4.50 11.14
CA LEU A 124 1.00 -5.61 10.23
C LEU A 124 2.23 -6.42 10.70
N GLY A 125 2.84 -6.08 11.83
CA GLY A 125 4.02 -6.76 12.38
C GLY A 125 5.32 -6.52 11.60
N LEU A 126 5.38 -5.44 10.84
CA LEU A 126 6.55 -5.04 10.04
C LEU A 126 7.57 -4.23 10.86
N LEU A 127 7.10 -3.56 11.91
CA LEU A 127 7.87 -2.88 12.95
C LEU A 127 7.69 -3.64 14.28
N ARG A 128 8.75 -3.71 15.09
CA ARG A 128 8.77 -4.32 16.42
C ARG A 128 9.22 -3.31 17.46
#